data_AF-A0A7K7Y2H2-F1
#
_entry.id   AF-A0A7K7Y2H2-F1
#
_cell.length_a   1.000
_cell.length_b   1.000
_cell.length_c   1.000
_cell.angle_alpha   90.00
_cell.angle_beta   90.00
_cell.angle_gamma   90.00
#
_symmetry.space_group_name_H-M   'P 1'
#
loop_
_entity.id
_entity.type
_entity.pdbx_description
1 polymer ?
#
loop_
_entity_poly.entity_id
_entity_poly.type
_entity_poly.pdbx_seq_one_letter_code
_entity_poly.pdbx_strand_id
1 'polypeptide(L)'
;GLGCCALVLLLLLGGSGSPGTSPRPRGPWPEEQGAVPEGAPWGRVRYEAVKEHLGAVGALSRRYWQYLACKVWQEGCEEEKQREDGEASPIPSWGFPLVGQDYLEILSAWYCSFGKCCETGDCRIINNITGLEADLSGQLHGQHLAKAVVLRAVQGFLQSPQPQKALVLSFHGWSGTGKNFVARMVATHLYRDGLKSDCVRVFVSLLHFPHHNYVDSYKAQLQRQISETLQGCRQPLLIFDEAEKLHSSLLDAIKPFMAQHDSEGQPHQQRSIFLFLSNLGGNTINEVALDFWRAGRAREEIPLELLEQRLRLELQEAAENSYAHSHLLRENLIDFVVPFLPLEFQHVKLCARDAFLARGLPYTEATLDKVAQMMVFVPKEEKLFSAQGCKSVPQRINYFLP
;
A
#
# COMPACT_ATOMS: atom_id res chain seq x y z
N GLY A 1 -34.07 13.96 -20.72
CA GLY A 1 -33.31 15.17 -21.09
C GLY A 1 -31.84 14.84 -21.10
N LEU A 2 -31.26 14.72 -22.28
CA LEU A 2 -29.85 14.41 -22.54
C LEU A 2 -29.45 15.22 -23.77
N GLY A 3 -28.43 16.06 -23.67
CA GLY A 3 -27.96 16.92 -24.77
C GLY A 3 -27.77 18.39 -24.39
N CYS A 4 -26.57 18.73 -23.89
CA CYS A 4 -25.92 20.05 -24.06
C CYS A 4 -24.51 20.15 -23.43
N CYS A 5 -24.10 19.23 -22.54
CA CYS A 5 -22.88 19.41 -21.72
C CYS A 5 -21.55 18.86 -22.30
N ALA A 6 -21.43 18.60 -23.61
CA ALA A 6 -20.29 17.82 -24.13
C ALA A 6 -19.47 18.43 -25.30
N LEU A 7 -19.74 19.65 -25.80
CA LEU A 7 -19.10 20.10 -27.06
C LEU A 7 -18.68 21.59 -27.19
N VAL A 8 -18.77 22.41 -26.12
CA VAL A 8 -18.25 23.80 -26.14
C VAL A 8 -17.03 23.97 -25.20
N LEU A 9 -16.44 22.86 -24.76
CA LEU A 9 -15.16 22.84 -24.02
C LEU A 9 -13.93 23.02 -24.94
N LEU A 10 -14.12 23.48 -26.19
CA LEU A 10 -13.14 23.41 -27.28
C LEU A 10 -13.06 24.67 -28.20
N LEU A 11 -13.80 25.75 -27.94
CA LEU A 11 -13.86 26.92 -28.87
C LEU A 11 -13.52 28.30 -28.28
N LEU A 12 -13.19 28.40 -26.99
CA LEU A 12 -12.61 29.60 -26.34
C LEU A 12 -11.64 29.08 -25.26
N LEU A 13 -10.31 29.13 -25.39
CA LEU A 13 -9.49 30.27 -25.78
C LEU A 13 -8.18 29.81 -26.46
N GLY A 14 -7.92 30.27 -27.69
CA GLY A 14 -6.62 30.12 -28.35
C GLY A 14 -6.25 31.35 -29.18
N GLY A 15 -5.33 32.18 -28.67
CA GLY A 15 -4.55 33.20 -29.42
C GLY A 15 -5.30 34.46 -29.93
N SER A 16 -4.62 35.59 -30.22
CA SER A 16 -3.18 35.92 -30.08
C SER A 16 -2.85 37.42 -30.29
N GLY A 17 -1.58 37.79 -30.00
CA GLY A 17 -0.89 39.06 -30.33
C GLY A 17 -0.77 40.06 -29.16
N SER A 18 0.08 41.11 -29.15
CA SER A 18 1.26 41.56 -29.96
C SER A 18 1.83 42.85 -29.27
N PRO A 19 3.00 43.48 -29.65
CA PRO A 19 3.95 43.21 -30.74
C PRO A 19 5.49 43.23 -30.39
N GLY A 20 6.33 42.86 -31.37
CA GLY A 20 7.79 43.12 -31.45
C GLY A 20 8.66 41.85 -31.62
N THR A 21 9.58 41.68 -32.60
CA THR A 21 9.99 42.56 -33.71
C THR A 21 10.71 41.77 -34.83
N SER A 22 10.37 42.01 -36.11
CA SER A 22 11.26 41.85 -37.31
C SER A 22 11.57 40.38 -37.83
N PRO A 23 12.01 40.16 -39.11
CA PRO A 23 11.12 39.44 -40.05
C PRO A 23 11.72 38.52 -41.18
N ARG A 24 10.82 37.86 -41.94
CA ARG A 24 10.92 37.38 -43.37
C ARG A 24 11.80 36.13 -43.72
N PRO A 25 11.65 35.49 -44.91
CA PRO A 25 10.41 35.19 -45.68
C PRO A 25 10.40 33.83 -46.45
N ARG A 26 9.22 33.37 -46.92
CA ARG A 26 8.90 32.89 -48.31
C ARG A 26 7.45 32.34 -48.38
N GLY A 27 6.71 32.62 -49.47
CA GLY A 27 5.36 32.07 -49.78
C GLY A 27 5.43 30.96 -50.85
N PRO A 28 4.42 30.75 -51.74
CA PRO A 28 3.10 31.42 -51.86
C PRO A 28 1.86 30.47 -52.06
N TRP A 29 0.64 31.05 -51.91
CA TRP A 29 -0.66 30.93 -52.65
C TRP A 29 -0.99 29.69 -53.54
N PRO A 30 -2.29 29.29 -53.78
CA PRO A 30 -3.45 30.14 -54.18
C PRO A 30 -4.85 29.82 -53.55
N GLU A 31 -5.74 30.83 -53.36
CA GLU A 31 -7.02 31.13 -54.11
C GLU A 31 -8.28 30.36 -53.60
N GLU A 32 -9.54 30.85 -53.60
CA GLU A 32 -10.14 32.15 -53.97
C GLU A 32 -11.53 32.42 -53.33
N GLN A 33 -11.94 33.71 -53.29
CA GLN A 33 -13.30 34.32 -53.32
C GLN A 33 -14.45 33.92 -52.36
N GLY A 34 -15.13 34.95 -51.80
CA GLY A 34 -16.47 34.88 -51.20
C GLY A 34 -16.85 36.17 -50.43
N ALA A 35 -17.83 36.95 -50.92
CA ALA A 35 -18.08 38.34 -50.49
C ALA A 35 -19.14 38.53 -49.37
N VAL A 36 -19.16 39.75 -48.79
CA VAL A 36 -20.13 40.27 -47.79
C VAL A 36 -20.87 41.48 -48.38
N PRO A 37 -22.17 41.68 -48.06
CA PRO A 37 -22.64 42.92 -47.40
C PRO A 37 -23.65 42.62 -46.26
N GLU A 38 -23.44 43.08 -45.03
CA GLU A 38 -23.79 44.39 -44.44
C GLU A 38 -25.30 44.66 -44.19
N GLY A 39 -25.63 45.03 -42.93
CA GLY A 39 -26.77 45.91 -42.61
C GLY A 39 -27.75 45.48 -41.50
N ALA A 40 -27.55 45.91 -40.25
CA ALA A 40 -28.56 46.54 -39.34
C ALA A 40 -28.15 46.54 -37.83
N PRO A 41 -28.53 47.53 -36.99
CA PRO A 41 -27.72 47.90 -35.83
C PRO A 41 -28.45 47.86 -34.45
N TRP A 42 -28.91 46.69 -34.00
CA TRP A 42 -29.67 46.56 -32.72
C TRP A 42 -28.99 45.73 -31.61
N GLY A 43 -27.83 45.11 -31.87
CA GLY A 43 -27.23 44.15 -30.92
C GLY A 43 -26.34 44.72 -29.82
N ARG A 44 -25.75 45.92 -30.00
CA ARG A 44 -24.58 46.34 -29.20
C ARG A 44 -24.93 46.81 -27.78
N VAL A 45 -25.96 47.65 -27.62
CA VAL A 45 -26.35 48.23 -26.30
C VAL A 45 -26.81 47.17 -25.30
N ARG A 46 -27.57 46.17 -25.76
CA ARG A 46 -28.11 45.11 -24.90
C ARG A 46 -27.04 44.10 -24.46
N TYR A 47 -25.94 43.98 -25.21
CA TYR A 47 -24.81 43.11 -24.87
C TYR A 47 -23.94 43.70 -23.75
N GLU A 48 -23.73 45.02 -23.75
CA GLU A 48 -22.89 45.68 -22.73
C GLU A 48 -23.55 45.68 -21.33
N ALA A 49 -24.85 45.94 -21.22
CA ALA A 49 -25.58 45.85 -19.95
C ALA A 49 -25.54 44.42 -19.34
N VAL A 50 -25.65 43.39 -20.18
CA VAL A 50 -25.52 41.99 -19.74
C VAL A 50 -24.08 41.67 -19.32
N LYS A 51 -23.08 42.24 -20.01
CA LYS A 51 -21.66 42.11 -19.66
C LYS A 51 -21.32 42.77 -18.31
N GLU A 52 -21.89 43.93 -18.00
CA GLU A 52 -21.75 44.55 -16.68
C GLU A 52 -22.39 43.70 -15.57
N HIS A 53 -23.63 43.25 -15.75
CA HIS A 53 -24.29 42.40 -14.75
C HIS A 53 -23.55 41.07 -14.52
N LEU A 54 -23.05 40.42 -15.57
CA LEU A 54 -22.20 39.23 -15.43
C LEU A 54 -20.85 39.55 -14.78
N GLY A 55 -20.28 40.73 -15.04
CA GLY A 55 -19.08 41.23 -14.36
C GLY A 55 -19.30 41.43 -12.86
N ALA A 56 -20.40 42.05 -12.47
CA ALA A 56 -20.77 42.27 -11.07
C ALA A 56 -21.03 40.94 -10.32
N VAL A 57 -21.76 40.00 -10.93
CA VAL A 57 -21.98 38.66 -10.37
C VAL A 57 -20.67 37.87 -10.29
N GLY A 58 -19.79 37.98 -11.28
CA GLY A 58 -18.46 37.38 -11.28
C GLY A 58 -17.47 38.02 -10.28
N ALA A 59 -17.71 39.26 -9.85
CA ALA A 59 -16.95 39.93 -8.79
C ALA A 59 -17.46 39.53 -7.39
N LEU A 60 -18.78 39.46 -7.20
CA LEU A 60 -19.42 38.96 -5.98
C LEU A 60 -19.06 37.50 -5.70
N SER A 61 -19.11 36.64 -6.72
CA SER A 61 -18.68 35.25 -6.63
C SER A 61 -17.21 35.14 -6.21
N ARG A 62 -16.30 35.90 -6.84
CA ARG A 62 -14.87 35.89 -6.47
C ARG A 62 -14.63 36.37 -5.03
N ARG A 63 -15.29 37.44 -4.58
CA ARG A 63 -15.19 37.90 -3.18
C ARG A 63 -15.72 36.87 -2.19
N TYR A 64 -16.83 36.20 -2.50
CA TYR A 64 -17.37 35.11 -1.68
C TYR A 64 -16.38 33.94 -1.57
N TRP A 65 -15.82 33.49 -2.70
CA TRP A 65 -14.84 32.40 -2.72
C TRP A 65 -13.50 32.77 -2.06
N GLN A 66 -13.03 34.02 -2.17
CA GLN A 66 -11.84 34.52 -1.46
C GLN A 66 -12.07 34.56 0.06
N TYR A 67 -13.23 35.04 0.51
CA TYR A 67 -13.61 35.03 1.93
C TYR A 67 -13.73 33.60 2.47
N LEU A 68 -14.35 32.69 1.71
CA LEU A 68 -14.44 31.27 2.07
C LEU A 68 -13.04 30.64 2.15
N ALA A 69 -12.13 30.98 1.23
CA ALA A 69 -10.76 30.49 1.24
C ALA A 69 -9.96 30.97 2.46
N CYS A 70 -9.92 32.27 2.78
CA CYS A 70 -9.25 32.78 4.00
C CYS A 70 -9.84 32.19 5.30
N LYS A 71 -11.11 31.74 5.31
CA LYS A 71 -11.73 31.13 6.50
C LYS A 71 -11.52 29.62 6.61
N VAL A 72 -11.16 28.93 5.53
CA VAL A 72 -10.95 27.48 5.49
C VAL A 72 -9.46 27.12 5.52
N TRP A 73 -8.60 27.96 4.94
CA TRP A 73 -7.14 27.85 5.01
C TRP A 73 -6.55 29.08 5.70
N GLN A 74 -5.82 28.84 6.79
CA GLN A 74 -5.42 29.88 7.76
C GLN A 74 -4.03 30.49 7.49
N GLU A 75 -3.50 30.38 6.26
CA GLU A 75 -2.20 30.94 5.88
C GLU A 75 -2.35 31.98 4.77
N GLY A 76 -2.01 33.23 5.06
CA GLY A 76 -1.80 34.28 4.04
C GLY A 76 -2.81 35.44 3.94
N CYS A 77 -3.47 35.85 5.03
CA CYS A 77 -4.43 36.97 5.00
C CYS A 77 -4.05 38.15 5.96
N GLU A 78 -2.82 38.67 5.81
CA GLU A 78 -2.27 39.95 6.34
C GLU A 78 -1.35 40.52 5.23
N GLU A 79 -1.25 41.81 4.88
CA GLU A 79 -1.88 43.06 5.37
C GLU A 79 -2.21 43.99 4.17
N GLU A 80 -3.27 44.81 4.27
CA GLU A 80 -3.27 46.17 3.65
C GLU A 80 -3.91 47.16 4.63
N LYS A 81 -3.09 47.71 5.53
CA LYS A 81 -3.43 48.90 6.32
C LYS A 81 -2.67 50.10 5.77
N GLN A 82 -3.41 51.07 5.21
CA GLN A 82 -3.24 52.53 5.37
C GLN A 82 -3.72 53.28 4.12
N ARG A 83 -4.93 53.86 4.18
CA ARG A 83 -5.15 55.29 3.93
C ARG A 83 -6.57 55.73 4.29
N GLU A 84 -6.65 57.03 4.59
CA GLU A 84 -7.85 57.87 4.79
C GLU A 84 -8.60 57.69 6.12
N ASP A 85 -8.28 58.59 7.06
CA ASP A 85 -9.17 59.04 8.13
C ASP A 85 -10.43 59.69 7.52
N GLY A 86 -11.62 59.30 8.00
CA GLY A 86 -12.88 59.85 7.51
C GLY A 86 -14.12 59.25 8.17
N GLU A 87 -14.57 59.89 9.25
CA GLU A 87 -15.93 59.99 9.81
C GLU A 87 -16.89 58.78 9.78
N ALA A 88 -17.43 58.43 10.96
CA ALA A 88 -18.18 57.19 11.17
C ALA A 88 -19.64 57.20 10.69
N SER A 89 -20.11 56.08 10.13
CA SER A 89 -21.51 55.62 10.16
C SER A 89 -21.60 54.09 9.95
N PRO A 90 -22.63 53.40 10.49
CA PRO A 90 -22.51 51.98 10.82
C PRO A 90 -22.84 51.02 9.66
N ILE A 91 -22.00 50.00 9.48
CA ILE A 91 -22.31 48.83 8.67
C ILE A 91 -23.17 47.86 9.51
N PRO A 92 -24.30 47.32 9.01
CA PRO A 92 -25.17 46.45 9.80
C PRO A 92 -24.47 45.16 10.25
N SER A 93 -24.75 44.74 11.49
CA SER A 93 -24.29 43.48 12.05
C SER A 93 -25.03 42.29 11.42
N TRP A 94 -24.47 41.71 10.36
CA TRP A 94 -24.91 40.41 9.85
C TRP A 94 -24.29 39.29 10.69
N GLY A 95 -25.01 38.90 11.75
CA GLY A 95 -24.67 37.69 12.50
C GLY A 95 -24.89 36.46 11.62
N PHE A 96 -23.82 35.78 11.24
CA PHE A 96 -23.94 34.46 10.61
C PHE A 96 -24.48 33.47 11.65
N PRO A 97 -25.48 32.64 11.30
CA PRO A 97 -25.91 31.57 12.19
C PRO A 97 -24.74 30.59 12.39
N LEU A 98 -24.61 30.08 13.62
CA LEU A 98 -23.67 29.01 13.96
C LEU A 98 -23.88 27.85 12.98
N VAL A 99 -22.87 27.57 12.16
CA VAL A 99 -22.87 26.39 11.28
C VAL A 99 -22.74 25.17 12.19
N GLY A 100 -23.88 24.54 12.47
CA GLY A 100 -23.94 23.33 13.30
C GLY A 100 -23.12 22.20 12.67
N GLN A 101 -22.63 21.28 13.51
CA GLN A 101 -21.83 20.13 13.07
C GLN A 101 -22.57 19.33 11.98
N ASP A 102 -23.89 19.19 12.09
CA ASP A 102 -24.78 18.56 11.11
C ASP A 102 -24.61 19.11 9.68
N TYR A 103 -24.42 20.42 9.51
CA TYR A 103 -24.21 21.03 8.18
C TYR A 103 -22.82 20.72 7.62
N LEU A 104 -21.81 20.59 8.49
CA LEU A 104 -20.46 20.18 8.08
C LEU A 104 -20.45 18.70 7.68
N GLU A 105 -21.17 17.83 8.38
CA GLU A 105 -21.32 16.42 8.00
C GLU A 105 -22.06 16.26 6.66
N ILE A 106 -23.15 16.99 6.44
CA ILE A 106 -23.88 16.97 5.16
C ILE A 106 -22.98 17.47 4.02
N LEU A 107 -22.22 18.55 4.23
CA LEU A 107 -21.27 19.06 3.24
C LEU A 107 -20.11 18.10 3.00
N SER A 108 -19.58 17.44 4.03
CA SER A 108 -18.54 16.42 3.86
C SER A 108 -19.08 15.20 3.13
N ALA A 109 -20.27 14.70 3.49
CA ALA A 109 -20.89 13.56 2.82
C ALA A 109 -21.20 13.85 1.34
N TRP A 110 -21.66 15.07 1.03
CA TRP A 110 -21.87 15.53 -0.34
C TRP A 110 -20.54 15.66 -1.09
N TYR A 111 -19.53 16.31 -0.53
CA TYR A 111 -18.20 16.39 -1.14
C TYR A 111 -17.59 15.00 -1.36
N CYS A 112 -17.81 14.08 -0.42
CA CYS A 112 -17.43 12.67 -0.49
C CYS A 112 -18.30 11.81 -1.43
N SER A 113 -19.43 12.31 -1.94
CA SER A 113 -20.16 11.67 -3.04
C SER A 113 -19.66 12.14 -4.43
N PHE A 114 -18.96 13.27 -4.50
CA PHE A 114 -18.34 13.79 -5.73
C PHE A 114 -16.83 13.50 -5.81
N GLY A 115 -16.16 13.31 -4.68
CA GLY A 115 -14.76 12.90 -4.56
C GLY A 115 -14.61 11.46 -4.06
N LYS A 116 -13.41 10.89 -4.19
CA LYS A 116 -13.07 9.58 -3.60
C LYS A 116 -12.73 9.73 -2.11
N CYS A 117 -13.74 9.86 -1.25
CA CYS A 117 -13.53 9.68 0.19
C CYS A 117 -13.57 8.20 0.55
N CYS A 118 -12.64 7.79 1.40
CA CYS A 118 -12.61 6.47 2.02
C CYS A 118 -12.28 6.63 3.50
N GLU A 119 -12.72 5.70 4.35
CA GLU A 119 -12.66 5.79 5.82
C GLU A 119 -11.23 6.00 6.36
N THR A 120 -10.24 5.47 5.66
CA THR A 120 -8.79 5.59 5.94
C THR A 120 -8.17 6.93 5.49
N GLY A 121 -8.90 7.75 4.75
CA GLY A 121 -8.39 8.91 4.01
C GLY A 121 -7.58 8.55 2.76
N ASP A 122 -7.44 7.27 2.40
CA ASP A 122 -6.74 6.79 1.20
C ASP A 122 -7.45 5.56 0.62
N CYS A 123 -8.11 5.75 -0.54
CA CYS A 123 -8.90 4.72 -1.20
C CYS A 123 -8.12 3.55 -1.81
N ARG A 124 -6.79 3.50 -1.63
CA ARG A 124 -5.97 2.31 -1.92
C ARG A 124 -6.01 1.31 -0.76
N ILE A 125 -6.27 1.78 0.46
CA ILE A 125 -6.32 0.99 1.70
C ILE A 125 -7.76 0.49 1.93
N ILE A 126 -7.92 -0.81 2.21
CA ILE A 126 -9.23 -1.45 2.44
C ILE A 126 -9.33 -2.17 3.80
N ASN A 127 -8.22 -2.60 4.40
CA ASN A 127 -8.15 -3.23 5.72
C ASN A 127 -9.21 -4.33 6.00
N ASN A 128 -9.42 -5.23 5.04
CA ASN A 128 -10.37 -6.35 5.09
C ASN A 128 -9.88 -7.51 6.00
N ILE A 129 -9.93 -7.32 7.31
CA ILE A 129 -9.46 -8.32 8.29
C ILE A 129 -10.29 -9.61 8.26
N THR A 130 -11.59 -9.53 8.03
CA THR A 130 -12.46 -10.72 7.93
C THR A 130 -12.16 -11.54 6.67
N GLY A 131 -11.85 -10.89 5.55
CA GLY A 131 -11.34 -11.57 4.35
C GLY A 131 -9.98 -12.22 4.58
N LEU A 132 -9.07 -11.53 5.27
CA LEU A 132 -7.76 -12.09 5.64
C LEU A 132 -7.89 -13.33 6.54
N GLU A 133 -8.76 -13.28 7.54
CA GLU A 133 -9.05 -14.43 8.41
C GLU A 133 -9.65 -15.61 7.63
N ALA A 134 -10.60 -15.35 6.74
CA ALA A 134 -11.24 -16.37 5.92
C ALA A 134 -10.23 -17.08 4.99
N ASP A 135 -9.38 -16.31 4.30
CA ASP A 135 -8.37 -16.87 3.39
C ASP A 135 -7.26 -17.62 4.14
N LEU A 136 -6.78 -17.09 5.28
CA LEU A 136 -5.84 -17.79 6.14
C LEU A 136 -6.46 -19.09 6.71
N SER A 137 -7.76 -19.10 6.98
CA SER A 137 -8.48 -20.29 7.47
C SER A 137 -8.70 -21.34 6.38
N GLY A 138 -9.03 -20.92 5.16
CA GLY A 138 -9.40 -21.82 4.07
C GLY A 138 -8.23 -22.36 3.24
N GLN A 139 -7.13 -21.61 3.14
CA GLN A 139 -6.05 -21.87 2.17
C GLN A 139 -4.66 -22.07 2.80
N LEU A 140 -4.42 -21.63 4.05
CA LEU A 140 -3.10 -21.77 4.69
C LEU A 140 -3.00 -23.06 5.53
N HIS A 141 -2.73 -24.17 4.85
CA HIS A 141 -2.69 -25.50 5.46
C HIS A 141 -1.49 -25.71 6.40
N GLY A 142 -1.76 -26.23 7.60
CA GLY A 142 -0.73 -26.69 8.54
C GLY A 142 0.04 -25.60 9.28
N GLN A 143 -0.37 -24.33 9.19
CA GLN A 143 0.32 -23.19 9.83
C GLN A 143 -0.56 -22.49 10.88
N HIS A 144 -1.05 -23.25 11.87
CA HIS A 144 -1.92 -22.72 12.94
C HIS A 144 -1.26 -21.56 13.71
N LEU A 145 0.05 -21.65 14.00
CA LEU A 145 0.82 -20.57 14.65
C LEU A 145 0.88 -19.31 13.78
N ALA A 146 1.30 -19.43 12.53
CA ALA A 146 1.42 -18.27 11.63
C ALA A 146 0.07 -17.57 11.41
N LYS A 147 -1.02 -18.34 11.25
CA LYS A 147 -2.38 -17.80 11.17
C LYS A 147 -2.71 -16.96 12.42
N ALA A 148 -2.52 -17.51 13.61
CA ALA A 148 -2.88 -16.85 14.87
C ALA A 148 -2.06 -15.57 15.09
N VAL A 149 -0.74 -15.61 14.88
CA VAL A 149 0.16 -14.47 15.09
C VAL A 149 -0.11 -13.36 14.07
N VAL A 150 -0.19 -13.68 12.76
CA VAL A 150 -0.39 -12.67 11.71
C VAL A 150 -1.75 -11.98 11.86
N LEU A 151 -2.82 -12.73 12.12
CA LEU A 151 -4.15 -12.14 12.30
C LEU A 151 -4.18 -11.21 13.51
N ARG A 152 -3.70 -11.67 14.68
CA ARG A 152 -3.67 -10.89 15.93
C ARG A 152 -2.81 -9.63 15.80
N ALA A 153 -1.63 -9.74 15.19
CA ALA A 153 -0.69 -8.63 15.06
C ALA A 153 -1.20 -7.56 14.09
N VAL A 154 -1.69 -7.95 12.90
CA VAL A 154 -2.24 -7.01 11.92
C VAL A 154 -3.51 -6.35 12.43
N GLN A 155 -4.43 -7.13 13.02
CA GLN A 155 -5.66 -6.58 13.59
C GLN A 155 -5.37 -5.60 14.74
N GLY A 156 -4.53 -5.99 15.70
CA GLY A 156 -4.18 -5.14 16.85
C GLY A 156 -3.45 -3.86 16.44
N PHE A 157 -2.57 -3.92 15.45
CA PHE A 157 -1.88 -2.73 14.92
C PHE A 157 -2.85 -1.76 14.25
N LEU A 158 -3.75 -2.25 13.40
CA LEU A 158 -4.69 -1.39 12.66
C LEU A 158 -5.80 -0.81 13.56
N GLN A 159 -6.21 -1.55 14.59
CA GLN A 159 -7.14 -1.08 15.62
C GLN A 159 -6.50 -0.09 16.60
N SER A 160 -5.16 -0.04 16.70
CA SER A 160 -4.47 0.95 17.53
C SER A 160 -4.78 2.37 17.01
N PRO A 161 -5.28 3.29 17.87
CA PRO A 161 -5.54 4.65 17.45
C PRO A 161 -4.24 5.44 17.21
N GLN A 162 -3.15 5.11 17.91
CA GLN A 162 -1.86 5.79 17.81
C GLN A 162 -0.69 4.78 17.90
N PRO A 163 -0.27 4.13 16.80
CA PRO A 163 0.91 3.27 16.83
C PRO A 163 2.18 4.11 17.04
N GLN A 164 2.98 3.73 18.05
CA GLN A 164 4.20 4.46 18.44
C GLN A 164 5.41 4.16 17.52
N LYS A 165 5.39 3.01 16.84
CA LYS A 165 6.37 2.56 15.85
C LYS A 165 5.68 1.76 14.74
N ALA A 166 6.42 1.41 13.69
CA ALA A 166 5.94 0.52 12.64
C ALA A 166 5.68 -0.91 13.18
N LEU A 167 4.74 -1.64 12.57
CA LEU A 167 4.58 -3.08 12.81
C LEU A 167 5.65 -3.85 12.07
N VAL A 168 6.45 -4.67 12.78
CA VAL A 168 7.51 -5.47 12.18
C VAL A 168 7.28 -6.96 12.44
N LEU A 169 6.95 -7.72 11.39
CA LEU A 169 6.80 -9.17 11.42
C LEU A 169 7.98 -9.84 10.71
N SER A 170 8.55 -10.89 11.31
CA SER A 170 9.62 -11.69 10.69
C SER A 170 9.18 -13.14 10.54
N PHE A 171 9.02 -13.61 9.30
CA PHE A 171 8.51 -14.95 8.96
C PHE A 171 9.68 -15.91 8.73
N HIS A 172 9.74 -17.00 9.50
CA HIS A 172 10.83 -17.98 9.47
C HIS A 172 10.32 -19.39 9.17
N GLY A 173 11.09 -20.22 8.47
CA GLY A 173 10.71 -21.61 8.16
C GLY A 173 11.24 -22.09 6.81
N TRP A 174 10.98 -23.35 6.44
CA TRP A 174 11.48 -23.91 5.17
C TRP A 174 10.89 -23.26 3.90
N SER A 175 11.44 -23.64 2.74
CA SER A 175 10.93 -23.21 1.44
C SER A 175 9.58 -23.85 1.13
N GLY A 176 8.62 -23.07 0.62
CA GLY A 176 7.31 -23.58 0.21
C GLY A 176 6.32 -23.87 1.34
N THR A 177 6.60 -23.47 2.58
CA THR A 177 5.70 -23.65 3.74
C THR A 177 4.59 -22.62 3.86
N GLY A 178 4.68 -21.47 3.17
CA GLY A 178 3.61 -20.47 3.10
C GLY A 178 4.03 -19.00 3.22
N LYS A 179 5.27 -18.67 3.58
CA LYS A 179 5.72 -17.29 3.87
C LYS A 179 5.27 -16.23 2.85
N ASN A 180 5.68 -16.39 1.59
CA ASN A 180 5.32 -15.49 0.48
C ASN A 180 3.82 -15.52 0.13
N PHE A 181 3.12 -16.62 0.43
CA PHE A 181 1.67 -16.75 0.22
C PHE A 181 0.88 -15.93 1.24
N VAL A 182 1.27 -15.98 2.52
CA VAL A 182 0.72 -15.13 3.59
C VAL A 182 1.02 -13.66 3.34
N ALA A 183 2.24 -13.31 2.94
CA ALA A 183 2.60 -11.93 2.60
C ALA A 183 1.72 -11.38 1.45
N ARG A 184 1.40 -12.21 0.45
CA ARG A 184 0.44 -11.87 -0.61
C ARG A 184 -0.99 -11.73 -0.10
N MET A 185 -1.47 -12.60 0.79
CA MET A 185 -2.79 -12.47 1.42
C MET A 185 -2.93 -11.17 2.20
N VAL A 186 -1.94 -10.85 3.04
CA VAL A 186 -1.88 -9.57 3.78
C VAL A 186 -1.95 -8.40 2.81
N ALA A 187 -1.15 -8.38 1.75
CA ALA A 187 -1.24 -7.31 0.75
C ALA A 187 -2.62 -7.23 0.08
N THR A 188 -3.18 -8.36 -0.38
CA THR A 188 -4.49 -8.41 -1.07
C THR A 188 -5.66 -8.01 -0.18
N HIS A 189 -5.61 -8.24 1.13
CA HIS A 189 -6.68 -7.86 2.06
C HIS A 189 -6.47 -6.50 2.72
N LEU A 190 -5.26 -5.94 2.75
CA LEU A 190 -5.03 -4.58 3.23
C LEU A 190 -5.15 -3.53 2.12
N TYR A 191 -4.85 -3.87 0.85
CA TYR A 191 -4.82 -2.94 -0.28
C TYR A 191 -5.63 -3.43 -1.47
N ARG A 192 -6.38 -2.51 -2.10
CA ARG A 192 -7.27 -2.77 -3.24
C ARG A 192 -6.62 -3.55 -4.38
N ASP A 193 -5.40 -3.17 -4.75
CA ASP A 193 -4.64 -3.78 -5.85
C ASP A 193 -3.59 -4.79 -5.36
N GLY A 194 -3.64 -5.15 -4.07
CA GLY A 194 -2.69 -6.05 -3.41
C GLY A 194 -1.24 -5.63 -3.62
N LEU A 195 -0.39 -6.58 -4.03
CA LEU A 195 1.03 -6.36 -4.35
C LEU A 195 1.29 -5.35 -5.48
N LYS A 196 0.26 -4.91 -6.22
CA LYS A 196 0.38 -3.88 -7.27
C LYS A 196 0.02 -2.47 -6.79
N SER A 197 -0.43 -2.31 -5.55
CA SER A 197 -0.75 -0.99 -5.00
C SER A 197 0.53 -0.16 -4.78
N ASP A 198 0.47 1.14 -5.04
CA ASP A 198 1.60 2.06 -4.81
C ASP A 198 2.05 2.12 -3.33
N CYS A 199 1.16 1.74 -2.42
CA CYS A 199 1.46 1.60 -0.98
C CYS A 199 2.31 0.36 -0.66
N VAL A 200 2.51 -0.57 -1.60
CA VAL A 200 3.19 -1.85 -1.37
C VAL A 200 4.51 -1.89 -2.15
N ARG A 201 5.61 -2.19 -1.47
CA ARG A 201 6.92 -2.44 -2.10
C ARG A 201 7.44 -3.82 -1.71
N VAL A 202 8.01 -4.53 -2.68
CA VAL A 202 8.59 -5.86 -2.50
C VAL A 202 10.07 -5.82 -2.91
N PHE A 203 10.95 -6.06 -1.94
CA PHE A 203 12.39 -6.12 -2.11
C PHE A 203 12.85 -7.58 -1.99
N VAL A 204 13.00 -8.25 -3.12
CA VAL A 204 13.67 -9.57 -3.19
C VAL A 204 15.18 -9.36 -3.15
N SER A 205 15.86 -9.86 -2.12
CA SER A 205 17.27 -9.52 -1.83
C SER A 205 18.22 -9.88 -2.98
N LEU A 206 18.16 -11.12 -3.50
CA LEU A 206 19.03 -11.55 -4.61
C LEU A 206 18.72 -10.91 -5.97
N LEU A 207 17.55 -10.28 -6.13
CA LEU A 207 17.17 -9.62 -7.38
C LEU A 207 17.60 -8.15 -7.40
N HIS A 208 17.35 -7.43 -6.30
CA HIS A 208 17.61 -5.99 -6.21
C HIS A 208 19.01 -5.66 -5.70
N PHE A 209 19.60 -6.53 -4.87
CA PHE A 209 20.89 -6.30 -4.22
C PHE A 209 21.91 -7.43 -4.46
N PRO A 210 22.13 -7.89 -5.71
CA PRO A 210 22.91 -9.10 -6.01
C PRO A 210 24.43 -8.99 -5.76
N HIS A 211 24.98 -7.78 -5.61
CA HIS A 211 26.42 -7.55 -5.66
C HIS A 211 26.92 -6.69 -4.49
N HIS A 212 27.81 -7.25 -3.67
CA HIS A 212 28.40 -6.58 -2.51
C HIS A 212 29.14 -5.28 -2.86
N ASN A 213 29.70 -5.15 -4.07
CA ASN A 213 30.45 -3.97 -4.52
C ASN A 213 29.58 -2.71 -4.68
N TYR A 214 28.25 -2.84 -4.67
CA TYR A 214 27.30 -1.73 -4.87
C TYR A 214 26.43 -1.45 -3.64
N VAL A 215 26.79 -1.96 -2.46
CA VAL A 215 26.01 -1.81 -1.21
C VAL A 215 25.71 -0.33 -0.88
N ASP A 216 26.64 0.59 -1.11
CA ASP A 216 26.42 2.02 -0.83
C ASP A 216 25.41 2.68 -1.79
N SER A 217 25.40 2.30 -3.07
CA SER A 217 24.39 2.82 -4.02
C SER A 217 23.03 2.18 -3.79
N TYR A 218 23.00 0.89 -3.44
CA TYR A 218 21.79 0.18 -3.01
C TYR A 218 21.20 0.80 -1.73
N LYS A 219 22.04 1.21 -0.77
CA LYS A 219 21.62 1.91 0.45
C LYS A 219 20.91 3.23 0.10
N ALA A 220 21.53 4.08 -0.71
CA ALA A 220 20.94 5.35 -1.14
C ALA A 220 19.66 5.16 -1.98
N GLN A 221 19.57 4.10 -2.78
CA GLN A 221 18.36 3.75 -3.53
C GLN A 221 17.23 3.27 -2.60
N LEU A 222 17.54 2.36 -1.68
CA LEU A 222 16.57 1.76 -0.76
C LEU A 222 15.97 2.81 0.19
N GLN A 223 16.80 3.66 0.79
CA GLN A 223 16.34 4.74 1.67
C GLN A 223 15.43 5.73 0.95
N ARG A 224 15.76 6.09 -0.30
CA ARG A 224 14.93 6.94 -1.15
C ARG A 224 13.59 6.27 -1.51
N GLN A 225 13.59 5.03 -2.00
CA GLN A 225 12.36 4.31 -2.36
C GLN A 225 11.42 4.10 -1.17
N ILE A 226 11.97 3.86 0.03
CA ILE A 226 11.18 3.81 1.26
C ILE A 226 10.61 5.20 1.55
N SER A 227 11.44 6.25 1.60
CA SER A 227 11.01 7.61 1.92
C SER A 227 9.91 8.11 0.98
N GLU A 228 10.05 7.89 -0.33
CA GLU A 228 9.03 8.17 -1.36
C GLU A 228 7.72 7.41 -1.10
N THR A 229 7.81 6.14 -0.69
CA THR A 229 6.63 5.31 -0.37
C THR A 229 5.96 5.73 0.94
N LEU A 230 6.72 6.14 1.96
CA LEU A 230 6.21 6.68 3.23
C LEU A 230 5.49 8.02 3.01
N GLN A 231 6.06 8.92 2.20
CA GLN A 231 5.45 10.20 1.84
C GLN A 231 4.20 10.00 0.97
N GLY A 232 4.24 9.02 0.06
CA GLY A 232 3.16 8.73 -0.88
C GLY A 232 1.99 7.91 -0.33
N CYS A 233 2.09 7.30 0.86
CA CYS A 233 1.03 6.48 1.45
C CYS A 233 1.04 6.48 2.99
N ARG A 234 -0.14 6.64 3.60
CA ARG A 234 -0.32 6.66 5.07
C ARG A 234 -0.07 5.31 5.75
N GLN A 235 -0.38 4.22 5.07
CA GLN A 235 -0.19 2.85 5.55
C GLN A 235 0.65 2.09 4.51
N PRO A 236 1.97 2.26 4.49
CA PRO A 236 2.84 1.58 3.53
C PRO A 236 3.18 0.15 4.02
N LEU A 237 3.22 -0.81 3.10
CA LEU A 237 3.61 -2.20 3.34
C LEU A 237 4.93 -2.51 2.61
N LEU A 238 5.98 -2.80 3.36
CA LEU A 238 7.33 -3.06 2.86
C LEU A 238 7.69 -4.52 3.12
N ILE A 239 7.85 -5.30 2.05
CA ILE A 239 8.10 -6.74 2.10
C ILE A 239 9.54 -7.01 1.66
N PHE A 240 10.33 -7.65 2.51
CA PHE A 240 11.71 -8.04 2.23
C PHE A 240 11.78 -9.57 2.09
N ASP A 241 11.87 -10.07 0.87
CA ASP A 241 11.96 -11.51 0.57
C ASP A 241 13.42 -11.97 0.50
N GLU A 242 13.66 -13.19 0.97
CA GLU A 242 14.99 -13.74 1.25
C GLU A 242 15.84 -12.81 2.13
N ALA A 243 15.26 -12.34 3.25
CA ALA A 243 15.88 -11.40 4.16
C ALA A 243 17.23 -11.88 4.75
N GLU A 244 17.48 -13.20 4.78
CA GLU A 244 18.78 -13.77 5.19
C GLU A 244 19.94 -13.53 4.22
N LYS A 245 19.63 -12.99 3.04
CA LYS A 245 20.62 -12.66 2.01
C LYS A 245 20.78 -11.14 1.86
N LEU A 246 20.05 -10.36 2.67
CA LEU A 246 20.14 -8.90 2.67
C LEU A 246 21.37 -8.44 3.45
N HIS A 247 22.17 -7.55 2.86
CA HIS A 247 23.40 -7.07 3.50
C HIS A 247 23.10 -6.30 4.80
N SER A 248 23.92 -6.47 5.83
CA SER A 248 23.77 -5.77 7.13
C SER A 248 23.64 -4.26 6.97
N SER A 249 24.51 -3.64 6.17
CA SER A 249 24.49 -2.19 5.90
C SER A 249 23.19 -1.69 5.23
N LEU A 250 22.44 -2.56 4.55
CA LEU A 250 21.12 -2.25 4.00
C LEU A 250 20.03 -2.38 5.07
N LEU A 251 20.15 -3.36 5.97
CA LEU A 251 19.29 -3.48 7.15
C LEU A 251 19.46 -2.29 8.10
N ASP A 252 20.70 -1.88 8.38
CA ASP A 252 20.99 -0.68 9.17
C ASP A 252 20.43 0.60 8.52
N ALA A 253 20.40 0.66 7.19
CA ALA A 253 19.86 1.81 6.46
C ALA A 253 18.34 1.95 6.58
N ILE A 254 17.60 0.87 6.88
CA ILE A 254 16.14 0.88 7.00
C ILE A 254 15.62 0.97 8.43
N LYS A 255 16.46 0.71 9.44
CA LYS A 255 16.10 0.84 10.87
C LYS A 255 15.38 2.14 11.24
N PRO A 256 15.80 3.34 10.77
CA PRO A 256 15.15 4.59 11.16
C PRO A 256 13.67 4.69 10.74
N PHE A 257 13.24 3.90 9.76
CA PHE A 257 11.84 3.85 9.31
C PHE A 257 10.97 2.84 10.09
N MET A 258 11.58 2.07 11.00
CA MET A 258 10.92 1.10 11.88
C MET A 258 10.91 1.52 13.37
N ALA A 259 11.83 2.41 13.76
CA ALA A 259 11.94 2.92 15.12
C ALA A 259 10.75 3.80 15.53
N GLN A 260 10.67 4.16 16.81
CA GLN A 260 9.66 5.11 17.30
C GLN A 260 9.87 6.49 16.68
N HIS A 261 8.79 7.14 16.29
CA HIS A 261 8.83 8.51 15.76
C HIS A 261 8.76 9.52 16.90
N ASP A 262 9.93 9.95 17.40
CA ASP A 262 10.06 11.14 18.26
C ASP A 262 9.78 12.40 17.41
N SER A 263 8.50 12.66 17.15
CA SER A 263 8.04 13.77 16.31
C SER A 263 7.14 14.71 17.12
N GLU A 264 7.78 15.56 17.94
CA GLU A 264 7.16 16.82 18.36
C GLU A 264 6.81 17.63 17.10
N GLY A 265 5.52 17.68 16.75
CA GLY A 265 5.01 18.67 15.78
C GLY A 265 4.45 18.19 14.43
N GLN A 266 4.29 16.88 14.17
CA GLN A 266 3.49 16.43 12.99
C GLN A 266 2.35 15.45 13.34
N PRO A 267 1.09 15.73 12.96
CA PRO A 267 -0.07 14.90 13.30
C PRO A 267 -0.30 13.72 12.33
N HIS A 268 0.63 13.42 11.43
CA HIS A 268 0.47 12.37 10.43
C HIS A 268 1.01 11.03 10.94
N GLN A 269 0.12 10.24 11.55
CA GLN A 269 0.42 8.88 12.00
C GLN A 269 0.79 7.96 10.83
N GLN A 270 2.08 7.72 10.64
CA GLN A 270 2.62 6.77 9.69
C GLN A 270 2.31 5.34 10.16
N ARG A 271 1.41 4.62 9.48
CA ARG A 271 0.98 3.25 9.82
C ARG A 271 1.78 2.20 9.03
N SER A 272 3.11 2.29 9.08
CA SER A 272 4.01 1.42 8.32
C SER A 272 3.97 -0.04 8.82
N ILE A 273 3.98 -0.98 7.87
CA ILE A 273 4.05 -2.43 8.12
C ILE A 273 5.26 -2.99 7.38
N PHE A 274 6.13 -3.70 8.08
CA PHE A 274 7.32 -4.37 7.54
C PHE A 274 7.16 -5.89 7.69
N LEU A 275 7.35 -6.62 6.58
CA LEU A 275 7.38 -8.07 6.56
C LEU A 275 8.77 -8.54 6.09
N PHE A 276 9.53 -9.19 6.98
CA PHE A 276 10.77 -9.87 6.60
C PHE A 276 10.47 -11.35 6.38
N LEU A 277 10.86 -11.91 5.24
CA LEU A 277 10.60 -13.31 4.89
C LEU A 277 11.93 -14.06 4.78
N SER A 278 12.11 -15.10 5.60
CA SER A 278 13.40 -15.78 5.71
C SER A 278 13.32 -17.31 5.79
N ASN A 279 14.35 -17.97 5.27
CA ASN A 279 14.55 -19.41 5.45
C ASN A 279 15.46 -19.76 6.66
N LEU A 280 16.11 -18.77 7.27
CA LEU A 280 16.89 -18.94 8.50
C LEU A 280 15.96 -19.32 9.68
N GLY A 281 16.44 -20.16 10.60
CA GLY A 281 15.58 -20.80 11.60
C GLY A 281 14.79 -22.01 11.10
N GLY A 282 14.84 -22.28 9.78
CA GLY A 282 14.05 -23.36 9.17
C GLY A 282 14.33 -24.72 9.78
N ASN A 283 15.59 -25.13 9.88
CA ASN A 283 15.97 -26.45 10.36
C ASN A 283 15.55 -26.66 11.82
N THR A 284 15.85 -25.69 12.69
CA THR A 284 15.39 -25.62 14.09
C THR A 284 13.88 -25.82 14.24
N ILE A 285 13.07 -25.14 13.43
CA ILE A 285 11.60 -25.30 13.46
C ILE A 285 11.20 -26.75 13.16
N ASN A 286 11.88 -27.39 12.21
CA ASN A 286 11.57 -28.76 11.80
C ASN A 286 12.07 -29.81 12.80
N GLU A 287 13.18 -29.56 13.47
CA GLU A 287 13.68 -30.40 14.58
C GLU A 287 12.64 -30.45 15.71
N VAL A 288 12.13 -29.28 16.15
CA VAL A 288 11.05 -29.22 17.14
C VAL A 288 9.78 -29.94 16.64
N ALA A 289 9.39 -29.74 15.38
CA ALA A 289 8.22 -30.44 14.81
C ALA A 289 8.43 -31.97 14.73
N LEU A 290 9.64 -32.43 14.43
CA LEU A 290 10.00 -33.84 14.36
C LEU A 290 10.01 -34.48 15.75
N ASP A 291 10.52 -33.78 16.76
CA ASP A 291 10.58 -34.27 18.14
C ASP A 291 9.17 -34.39 18.76
N PHE A 292 8.27 -33.45 18.49
CA PHE A 292 6.86 -33.56 18.88
C PHE A 292 6.18 -34.77 18.22
N TRP A 293 6.41 -34.96 16.92
CA TRP A 293 5.87 -36.12 16.20
C TRP A 293 6.44 -37.46 16.72
N ARG A 294 7.75 -37.52 17.01
CA ARG A 294 8.41 -38.69 17.61
C ARG A 294 7.90 -39.00 19.03
N ALA A 295 7.51 -37.96 19.77
CA ALA A 295 6.84 -38.10 21.06
C ALA A 295 5.34 -38.48 20.95
N GLY A 296 4.81 -38.67 19.74
CA GLY A 296 3.40 -39.01 19.50
C GLY A 296 2.41 -37.88 19.80
N ARG A 297 2.90 -36.63 19.86
CA ARG A 297 2.09 -35.44 20.17
C ARG A 297 1.50 -34.83 18.92
N ALA A 298 0.35 -34.17 19.04
CA ALA A 298 -0.23 -33.45 17.91
C ALA A 298 0.61 -32.22 17.54
N ARG A 299 0.63 -31.90 16.25
CA ARG A 299 1.32 -30.72 15.68
C ARG A 299 0.82 -29.42 16.32
N GLU A 300 -0.48 -29.34 16.59
CA GLU A 300 -1.18 -28.21 17.21
C GLU A 300 -0.81 -27.99 18.68
N GLU A 301 -0.09 -28.92 19.32
CA GLU A 301 0.44 -28.75 20.68
C GLU A 301 1.80 -28.03 20.72
N ILE A 302 2.44 -27.74 19.58
CA ILE A 302 3.75 -27.07 19.52
C ILE A 302 3.57 -25.62 20.02
N PRO A 303 4.16 -25.24 21.17
CA PRO A 303 3.96 -23.91 21.72
C PRO A 303 4.79 -22.87 20.94
N LEU A 304 4.19 -21.70 20.72
CA LEU A 304 4.82 -20.59 19.99
C LEU A 304 6.10 -20.13 20.70
N GLU A 305 6.05 -20.05 22.03
CA GLU A 305 7.10 -19.52 22.89
C GLU A 305 8.40 -20.33 22.78
N LEU A 306 8.30 -21.66 22.62
CA LEU A 306 9.44 -22.55 22.42
C LEU A 306 10.14 -22.27 21.08
N LEU A 307 9.35 -22.12 20.01
CA LEU A 307 9.88 -21.80 18.69
C LEU A 307 10.47 -20.39 18.66
N GLU A 308 9.78 -19.40 19.24
CA GLU A 308 10.29 -18.04 19.36
C GLU A 308 11.61 -17.97 20.13
N GLN A 309 11.72 -18.67 21.27
CA GLN A 309 12.95 -18.71 22.06
C GLN A 309 14.10 -19.33 21.25
N ARG A 310 13.87 -20.50 20.64
CA ARG A 310 14.90 -21.22 19.89
C ARG A 310 15.31 -20.49 18.62
N LEU A 311 14.37 -19.83 17.93
CA LEU A 311 14.64 -18.96 16.79
C LEU A 311 15.45 -17.73 17.20
N ARG A 312 15.09 -17.02 18.28
CA ARG A 312 15.86 -15.86 18.75
C ARG A 312 17.30 -16.23 19.10
N LEU A 313 17.53 -17.42 19.67
CA LEU A 313 18.88 -17.95 19.93
C LEU A 313 19.66 -18.22 18.63
N GLU A 314 19.12 -19.00 17.69
CA GLU A 314 19.80 -19.27 16.40
C GLU A 314 20.08 -17.98 15.62
N LEU A 315 19.13 -17.03 15.62
CA LEU A 315 19.30 -15.75 14.94
C LEU A 315 20.37 -14.87 15.63
N GLN A 316 20.63 -15.05 16.92
CA GLN A 316 21.70 -14.39 17.67
C GLN A 316 23.07 -15.06 17.48
N GLU A 317 23.14 -16.38 17.24
CA GLU A 317 24.37 -17.12 16.93
C GLU A 317 24.77 -16.96 15.44
N ALA A 318 23.80 -17.09 14.53
CA ALA A 318 24.00 -16.85 13.10
C ALA A 318 24.47 -15.42 12.82
N ALA A 319 24.02 -14.47 13.65
CA ALA A 319 24.43 -13.08 13.68
C ALA A 319 25.92 -12.83 13.95
N GLU A 320 26.61 -13.73 14.66
CA GLU A 320 28.06 -13.63 14.90
C GLU A 320 28.89 -14.13 13.71
N ASN A 321 28.27 -14.96 12.86
CA ASN A 321 28.90 -15.58 11.67
C ASN A 321 28.44 -14.94 10.34
N SER A 322 27.29 -14.27 10.35
CA SER A 322 26.66 -13.61 9.20
C SER A 322 25.93 -12.36 9.68
N TYR A 323 26.56 -11.20 9.43
CA TYR A 323 26.30 -9.93 10.11
C TYR A 323 24.89 -9.33 9.95
N ALA A 324 24.04 -9.87 9.05
CA ALA A 324 22.75 -9.31 8.66
C ALA A 324 21.71 -9.24 9.80
N HIS A 325 21.40 -10.37 10.44
CA HIS A 325 20.27 -10.44 11.39
C HIS A 325 20.59 -9.94 12.80
N SER A 326 21.88 -9.83 13.14
CA SER A 326 22.38 -9.41 14.46
C SER A 326 21.70 -8.15 14.97
N HIS A 327 21.55 -7.17 14.09
CA HIS A 327 21.27 -5.81 14.48
C HIS A 327 19.78 -5.48 14.59
N LEU A 328 18.90 -6.18 13.85
CA LEU A 328 17.44 -6.00 14.00
C LEU A 328 16.91 -6.61 15.31
N LEU A 329 17.53 -7.70 15.77
CA LEU A 329 17.12 -8.43 16.97
C LEU A 329 17.71 -7.83 18.24
N ARG A 330 18.99 -7.40 18.21
CA ARG A 330 19.63 -6.71 19.35
C ARG A 330 18.90 -5.43 19.75
N GLU A 331 18.29 -4.74 18.80
CA GLU A 331 17.54 -3.49 19.01
C GLU A 331 16.03 -3.73 19.21
N ASN A 332 15.59 -5.00 19.31
CA ASN A 332 14.19 -5.41 19.55
C ASN A 332 13.16 -4.75 18.61
N LEU A 333 13.57 -4.52 17.35
CA LEU A 333 12.73 -3.85 16.35
C LEU A 333 11.59 -4.75 15.86
N ILE A 334 11.83 -6.06 15.79
CA ILE A 334 10.87 -7.10 15.40
C ILE A 334 9.84 -7.30 16.52
N ASP A 335 8.57 -7.06 16.24
CA ASP A 335 7.46 -7.28 17.18
C ASP A 335 7.15 -8.76 17.36
N PHE A 336 7.03 -9.48 16.24
CA PHE A 336 6.62 -10.88 16.25
C PHE A 336 7.50 -11.71 15.31
N VAL A 337 8.02 -12.82 15.83
CA VAL A 337 8.69 -13.87 15.07
C VAL A 337 7.64 -14.92 14.72
N VAL A 338 7.40 -15.13 13.43
CA VAL A 338 6.29 -15.96 12.92
C VAL A 338 6.86 -17.26 12.35
N PRO A 339 6.77 -18.40 13.08
CA PRO A 339 7.28 -19.67 12.59
C PRO A 339 6.32 -20.32 11.57
N PHE A 340 6.90 -20.86 10.50
CA PHE A 340 6.24 -21.67 9.48
C PHE A 340 6.78 -23.09 9.55
N LEU A 341 5.97 -23.98 10.13
CA LEU A 341 6.23 -25.39 10.35
C LEU A 341 6.40 -26.15 9.02
N PRO A 342 7.13 -27.29 8.99
CA PRO A 342 7.28 -28.12 7.79
C PRO A 342 5.94 -28.76 7.39
N LEU A 343 5.69 -28.95 6.08
CA LEU A 343 4.40 -29.47 5.61
C LEU A 343 4.42 -31.00 5.43
N GLU A 344 3.53 -31.69 6.13
CA GLU A 344 3.33 -33.14 6.01
C GLU A 344 2.56 -33.53 4.74
N PHE A 345 2.50 -34.84 4.44
CA PHE A 345 1.81 -35.40 3.27
C PHE A 345 0.36 -34.90 3.10
N GLN A 346 -0.43 -34.86 4.17
CA GLN A 346 -1.82 -34.39 4.12
C GLN A 346 -1.92 -32.90 3.74
N HIS A 347 -0.98 -32.06 4.21
CA HIS A 347 -0.93 -30.64 3.85
C HIS A 347 -0.61 -30.46 2.36
N VAL A 348 0.27 -31.29 1.80
CA VAL A 348 0.56 -31.31 0.36
C VAL A 348 -0.67 -31.71 -0.46
N LYS A 349 -1.48 -32.68 -0.02
CA LYS A 349 -2.76 -33.01 -0.68
C LYS A 349 -3.71 -31.83 -0.72
N LEU A 350 -3.83 -31.07 0.38
CA LEU A 350 -4.68 -29.88 0.45
C LEU A 350 -4.17 -28.78 -0.50
N CYS A 351 -2.84 -28.54 -0.56
CA CYS A 351 -2.26 -27.66 -1.58
C CYS A 351 -2.55 -28.11 -3.02
N ALA A 352 -2.53 -29.43 -3.29
CA ALA A 352 -2.83 -29.97 -4.61
C ALA A 352 -4.30 -29.75 -4.97
N ARG A 353 -5.22 -30.04 -4.04
CA ARG A 353 -6.66 -29.77 -4.16
C ARG A 353 -6.93 -28.32 -4.56
N ASP A 354 -6.33 -27.39 -3.83
CA ASP A 354 -6.53 -25.96 -4.05
C ASP A 354 -5.90 -25.50 -5.39
N ALA A 355 -4.80 -26.13 -5.81
CA ALA A 355 -4.19 -25.87 -7.12
C ALA A 355 -5.03 -26.40 -8.31
N PHE A 356 -5.77 -27.52 -8.14
CA PHE A 356 -6.78 -27.97 -9.12
C PHE A 356 -7.96 -27.00 -9.17
N LEU A 357 -8.52 -26.63 -8.00
CA LEU A 357 -9.64 -25.69 -7.88
C LEU A 357 -9.31 -24.32 -8.49
N ALA A 358 -8.12 -23.78 -8.24
CA ALA A 358 -7.66 -22.50 -8.78
C ALA A 358 -7.55 -22.47 -10.32
N ARG A 359 -7.60 -23.63 -10.98
CA ARG A 359 -7.62 -23.77 -12.45
C ARG A 359 -8.98 -24.25 -12.99
N GLY A 360 -10.00 -24.41 -12.14
CA GLY A 360 -11.30 -24.95 -12.53
C GLY A 360 -11.26 -26.44 -12.96
N LEU A 361 -10.25 -27.18 -12.50
CA LEU A 361 -10.03 -28.56 -12.90
C LEU A 361 -10.67 -29.55 -11.91
N PRO A 362 -11.28 -30.66 -12.39
CA PRO A 362 -11.73 -31.73 -11.51
C PRO A 362 -10.53 -32.46 -10.88
N TYR A 363 -10.72 -32.98 -9.67
CA TYR A 363 -9.75 -33.82 -8.98
C TYR A 363 -10.44 -35.02 -8.33
N THR A 364 -9.65 -36.03 -7.99
CA THR A 364 -10.07 -37.17 -7.15
C THR A 364 -9.02 -37.37 -6.06
N GLU A 365 -9.38 -37.98 -4.94
CA GLU A 365 -8.42 -38.30 -3.87
C GLU A 365 -7.19 -39.05 -4.40
N ALA A 366 -7.40 -40.04 -5.29
CA ALA A 366 -6.31 -40.78 -5.92
C ALA A 366 -5.39 -39.90 -6.80
N THR A 367 -5.91 -38.83 -7.41
CA THR A 367 -5.09 -37.84 -8.13
C THR A 367 -4.29 -36.98 -7.14
N LEU A 368 -4.89 -36.55 -6.02
CA LEU A 368 -4.21 -35.78 -4.98
C LEU A 368 -3.09 -36.60 -4.32
N ASP A 369 -3.35 -37.87 -4.02
CA ASP A 369 -2.37 -38.82 -3.50
C ASP A 369 -1.19 -38.98 -4.46
N LYS A 370 -1.44 -39.16 -5.77
CA LYS A 370 -0.37 -39.23 -6.78
C LYS A 370 0.45 -37.95 -6.84
N VAL A 371 -0.17 -36.77 -6.82
CA VAL A 371 0.54 -35.48 -6.80
C VAL A 371 1.44 -35.35 -5.56
N ALA A 372 0.94 -35.76 -4.39
CA ALA A 372 1.71 -35.78 -3.16
C ALA A 372 2.85 -36.83 -3.20
N GLN A 373 2.59 -38.05 -3.68
CA GLN A 373 3.59 -39.12 -3.80
C GLN A 373 4.78 -38.79 -4.71
N MET A 374 4.60 -37.89 -5.69
CA MET A 374 5.73 -37.42 -6.50
C MET A 374 6.69 -36.51 -5.70
N MET A 375 6.29 -35.96 -4.54
CA MET A 375 7.13 -35.06 -3.73
C MET A 375 8.25 -35.83 -3.03
N VAL A 376 9.33 -35.11 -2.70
CA VAL A 376 10.41 -35.64 -1.86
C VAL A 376 10.09 -35.34 -0.40
N PHE A 377 9.99 -36.40 0.41
CA PHE A 377 9.78 -36.30 1.85
C PHE A 377 11.05 -36.62 2.65
N VAL A 378 11.18 -35.98 3.80
CA VAL A 378 12.31 -36.06 4.74
C VAL A 378 11.82 -36.20 6.20
N PRO A 379 12.56 -36.85 7.10
CA PRO A 379 13.81 -37.59 6.86
C PRO A 379 13.58 -38.81 5.95
N LYS A 380 14.64 -39.50 5.51
CA LYS A 380 14.51 -40.58 4.51
C LYS A 380 13.82 -41.81 5.10
N GLU A 381 13.94 -41.94 6.42
CA GLU A 381 13.51 -43.03 7.27
C GLU A 381 12.00 -42.93 7.52
N GLU A 382 11.52 -41.81 8.07
CA GLU A 382 10.10 -41.59 8.39
C GLU A 382 9.28 -40.98 7.22
N LYS A 383 9.93 -40.31 6.25
CA LYS A 383 9.29 -39.65 5.09
C LYS A 383 8.12 -38.73 5.45
N LEU A 384 8.27 -37.96 6.52
CA LEU A 384 7.20 -37.20 7.15
C LEU A 384 6.91 -35.86 6.47
N PHE A 385 7.94 -35.05 6.22
CA PHE A 385 7.83 -33.65 5.80
C PHE A 385 8.27 -33.43 4.35
N SER A 386 7.51 -32.67 3.56
CA SER A 386 7.90 -32.28 2.20
C SER A 386 9.09 -31.34 2.21
N ALA A 387 10.20 -31.76 1.58
CA ALA A 387 11.45 -30.99 1.50
C ALA A 387 11.33 -29.65 0.74
N GLN A 388 10.23 -29.42 0.03
CA GLN A 388 9.94 -28.18 -0.70
C GLN A 388 8.56 -27.60 -0.34
N GLY A 389 7.95 -28.05 0.77
CA GLY A 389 6.57 -27.72 1.13
C GLY A 389 5.61 -27.96 -0.04
N CYS A 390 4.86 -26.94 -0.45
CA CYS A 390 3.98 -26.98 -1.61
C CYS A 390 4.53 -26.27 -2.86
N LYS A 391 5.80 -25.82 -2.86
CA LYS A 391 6.37 -24.93 -3.90
C LYS A 391 6.29 -25.49 -5.32
N SER A 392 6.45 -26.81 -5.49
CA SER A 392 6.43 -27.47 -6.79
C SER A 392 5.09 -28.13 -7.17
N VAL A 393 4.05 -28.00 -6.34
CA VAL A 393 2.71 -28.59 -6.58
C VAL A 393 2.04 -28.04 -7.86
N PRO A 394 2.04 -26.72 -8.16
CA PRO A 394 1.42 -26.19 -9.37
C PRO A 394 2.04 -26.66 -10.69
N GLN A 395 3.31 -27.08 -10.68
CA GLN A 395 3.99 -27.68 -11.83
C GLN A 395 3.63 -29.15 -11.96
N ARG A 396 3.44 -29.86 -10.84
CA ARG A 396 3.13 -31.30 -10.80
C ARG A 396 1.73 -31.63 -11.28
N ILE A 397 0.75 -30.76 -11.02
CA ILE A 397 -0.61 -30.93 -11.58
C ILE A 397 -0.63 -30.84 -13.11
N ASN A 398 0.41 -30.31 -13.77
CA ASN A 398 0.50 -30.29 -15.23
C ASN A 398 0.57 -31.69 -15.84
N TYR A 399 1.11 -32.69 -15.12
CA TYR A 399 1.17 -34.09 -15.58
C TYR A 399 -0.20 -34.81 -15.57
N PHE A 400 -1.25 -34.15 -15.08
CA PHE A 400 -2.62 -34.66 -15.03
C PHE A 400 -3.57 -33.84 -15.92
N LEU A 401 -3.03 -32.93 -16.74
CA LEU A 401 -3.78 -32.25 -17.78
C LEU A 401 -3.85 -33.15 -19.04
N PRO A 402 -4.96 -33.10 -19.79
CA PRO A 402 -5.09 -33.80 -21.08
C PRO A 402 -4.20 -33.21 -22.19
#